data_AF-A0A0R3QU86-F1
#
_entry.id   AF-A0A0R3QU86-F1
#
_cell.length_a   1.000
_cell.length_b   1.000
_cell.length_c   1.000
_cell.angle_alpha   90.00
_cell.angle_beta   90.00
_cell.angle_gamma   90.00
#
_symmetry.space_group_name_H-M   'P 1'
#
loop_
_entity.id
_entity.type
_entity.pdbx_description
1 polymer ?
#
loop_
_entity_poly.entity_id
_entity_poly.type
_entity_poly.pdbx_seq_one_letter_code
_entity_poly.pdbx_strand_id
1 'polypeptide(L)'
;MSLRDAESGKVLWQSYEDLALPGKEHHARVPKSILKCRAVSREINFTSAEKINKFRLEQRVYLKGDIIEEWFFDFGFVIPQSTNTWQSLIEAAPEAQMLPASLLRQNALLTYSKTERKVTFCHRSLKCDSCSGNVVIETSFYDDNLLVSTSQIRIFYV
;
A
#
# COMPACT_ATOMS: atom_id res chain seq x y z
N MET A 1 11.20 2.34 -6.22
CA MET A 1 9.80 1.87 -6.40
C MET A 1 9.11 2.67 -7.50
N SER A 2 8.24 2.05 -8.30
CA SER A 2 7.38 2.73 -9.27
C SER A 2 5.93 2.28 -9.16
N LEU A 3 4.99 3.19 -9.47
CA LEU A 3 3.56 2.95 -9.53
C LEU A 3 3.06 3.34 -10.92
N ARG A 4 2.33 2.45 -11.56
CA ARG A 4 1.77 2.60 -12.90
C ARG A 4 0.28 2.31 -12.89
N ASP A 5 -0.47 3.02 -13.72
CA ASP A 5 -1.81 2.58 -14.05
C ASP A 5 -1.72 1.20 -14.72
N ALA A 6 -2.41 0.20 -14.17
CA ALA A 6 -2.31 -1.17 -14.66
C ALA A 6 -2.95 -1.35 -16.03
N GLU A 7 -3.90 -0.49 -16.41
CA GLU A 7 -4.59 -0.58 -17.70
C GLU A 7 -3.80 0.10 -18.82
N SER A 8 -3.34 1.34 -18.58
CA SER A 8 -2.61 2.10 -19.59
C SER A 8 -1.08 1.92 -19.57
N GLY A 9 -0.53 1.35 -18.49
CA GLY A 9 0.92 1.25 -18.27
C GLY A 9 1.60 2.58 -17.94
N LYS A 10 0.84 3.69 -17.89
CA LYS A 10 1.35 5.04 -17.61
C LYS A 10 1.98 5.10 -16.22
N VAL A 11 3.20 5.63 -16.14
CA VAL A 11 3.84 5.93 -14.85
C VAL A 11 3.07 7.03 -14.15
N LEU A 12 2.61 6.74 -12.94
CA LEU A 12 1.93 7.69 -12.07
C LEU A 12 2.89 8.27 -11.03
N TRP A 13 3.80 7.45 -10.52
CA TRP A 13 4.75 7.88 -9.51
C TRP A 13 5.99 6.98 -9.52
N GLN A 14 7.14 7.55 -9.16
CA GLN A 14 8.40 6.83 -9.01
C GLN A 14 9.26 7.49 -7.94
N SER A 15 9.97 6.68 -7.16
CA SER A 15 11.00 7.14 -6.22
C SER A 15 12.18 6.17 -6.22
N TYR A 16 13.36 6.73 -5.96
CA TYR A 16 14.63 6.01 -5.80
C TYR A 16 15.09 5.99 -4.33
N GLU A 17 14.35 6.63 -3.42
CA GLU A 17 14.64 6.58 -1.99
C GLU A 17 14.32 5.20 -1.40
N ASP A 18 15.05 4.83 -0.34
CA ASP A 18 14.77 3.64 0.45
C ASP A 18 13.64 3.90 1.45
N LEU A 19 12.43 3.53 1.04
CA LEU A 19 11.20 3.65 1.82
C LEU A 19 10.97 2.45 2.75
N ALA A 20 11.90 1.49 2.79
CA ALA A 20 11.88 0.36 3.73
C ALA A 20 12.62 0.66 5.03
N LEU A 21 13.33 1.80 5.12
CA LEU A 21 14.06 2.18 6.33
C LEU A 21 13.09 2.37 7.53
N PRO A 22 13.28 1.62 8.64
CA PRO A 22 12.48 1.77 9.85
C PRO A 22 12.85 3.04 10.63
N GLY A 23 12.00 3.43 11.59
CA GLY A 23 12.28 4.53 12.53
C GLY A 23 12.16 5.94 11.95
N LYS A 24 11.79 6.06 10.67
CA LYS A 24 11.47 7.32 9.99
C LYS A 24 10.12 7.20 9.31
N GLU A 25 9.28 8.22 9.46
CA GLU A 25 8.10 8.36 8.60
C GLU A 25 8.54 8.96 7.26
N HIS A 26 8.37 8.19 6.19
CA HIS A 26 8.67 8.64 4.83
C HIS A 26 7.47 9.36 4.22
N HIS A 27 7.69 10.22 3.24
CA HIS A 27 6.62 10.94 2.55
C HIS A 27 6.60 10.62 1.06
N ALA A 28 5.42 10.34 0.50
CA ALA A 28 5.24 10.17 -0.93
C ALA A 28 4.19 11.15 -1.45
N ARG A 29 4.56 11.94 -2.47
CA ARG A 29 3.63 12.84 -3.18
C ARG A 29 3.18 12.17 -4.47
N VAL A 30 1.97 11.62 -4.48
CA VAL A 30 1.41 10.85 -5.59
C VAL A 30 0.31 11.66 -6.29
N PRO A 31 0.16 11.57 -7.62
CA PRO A 31 -0.85 12.35 -8.32
C PRO A 31 -2.26 11.88 -7.94
N LYS A 32 -3.19 12.82 -7.72
CA LYS A 32 -4.62 12.55 -7.49
C LYS A 32 -5.28 11.71 -8.57
N SER A 33 -4.67 11.54 -9.75
CA SER A 33 -5.18 10.65 -10.79
C SER A 33 -5.10 9.16 -10.42
N ILE A 34 -4.18 8.76 -9.53
CA ILE A 34 -4.01 7.34 -9.12
C ILE A 34 -5.28 6.77 -8.48
N LEU A 35 -6.01 7.64 -7.80
CA LEU A 35 -7.30 7.40 -7.16
C LEU A 35 -8.41 7.02 -8.16
N LYS A 36 -8.22 7.31 -9.45
CA LYS A 36 -9.18 6.93 -10.51
C LYS A 36 -8.84 5.60 -11.17
N CYS A 37 -7.69 5.01 -10.86
CA CYS A 37 -7.26 3.75 -11.46
C CYS A 37 -8.07 2.59 -10.91
N ARG A 38 -8.52 1.71 -11.80
CA ARG A 38 -9.14 0.43 -11.41
C ARG A 38 -8.13 -0.51 -10.76
N ALA A 39 -6.89 -0.46 -11.22
CA ALA A 39 -5.78 -1.17 -10.59
C ALA A 39 -4.47 -0.40 -10.82
N VAL A 40 -3.56 -0.54 -9.86
CA VAL A 40 -2.22 0.05 -9.91
C VAL A 40 -1.21 -1.08 -9.94
N SER A 41 -0.35 -1.09 -10.95
CA SER A 41 0.83 -1.95 -10.99
C SER A 41 1.95 -1.29 -10.22
N ARG A 42 2.50 -2.00 -9.22
CA ARG A 42 3.62 -1.57 -8.41
C ARG A 42 4.85 -2.39 -8.77
N GLU A 43 5.98 -1.72 -8.91
CA GLU A 43 7.29 -2.36 -9.03
C GLU A 43 8.23 -1.89 -7.91
N ILE A 44 8.78 -2.85 -7.19
CA ILE A 44 9.80 -2.63 -6.16
C ILE A 44 11.11 -3.24 -6.65
N ASN A 45 12.20 -2.50 -6.50
CA ASN A 45 13.55 -3.01 -6.68
C ASN A 45 14.20 -3.05 -5.30
N PHE A 46 14.76 -4.19 -4.91
CA PHE A 46 15.40 -4.38 -3.62
C PHE A 46 16.62 -5.28 -3.72
N THR A 47 17.54 -5.12 -2.78
CA THR A 47 18.75 -5.93 -2.65
C THR A 47 18.76 -6.59 -1.28
N SER A 48 19.22 -7.84 -1.20
CA SER A 48 19.42 -8.52 0.07
C SER A 48 20.84 -9.08 0.13
N ALA A 49 21.58 -8.76 1.20
CA ALA A 49 22.86 -9.38 1.48
C ALA A 49 22.68 -10.84 1.94
N GLU A 50 21.68 -11.05 2.81
CA GLU A 50 21.36 -12.35 3.39
C GLU A 50 20.37 -13.13 2.54
N LYS A 51 20.40 -14.46 2.70
CA LYS A 51 19.38 -15.36 2.14
C LYS A 51 18.07 -15.15 2.90
N ILE A 52 16.94 -15.07 2.17
CA ILE A 52 15.60 -15.04 2.76
C ILE A 52 14.84 -16.26 2.25
N ASN A 53 14.26 -17.07 3.14
CA ASN A 53 13.64 -18.33 2.74
C ASN A 53 12.26 -18.09 2.11
N LYS A 54 11.46 -17.20 2.69
CA LYS A 54 10.12 -16.84 2.22
C LYS A 54 9.83 -15.38 2.49
N PHE A 55 10.36 -14.52 1.62
CA PHE A 55 10.15 -13.09 1.69
C PHE A 55 8.70 -12.74 1.35
N ARG A 56 8.06 -11.98 2.25
CA ARG A 56 6.68 -11.50 2.06
C ARG A 56 6.48 -10.13 2.72
N LEU A 57 5.45 -9.42 2.26
CA LEU A 57 5.01 -8.15 2.81
C LEU A 57 3.60 -8.25 3.35
N GLU A 58 3.38 -7.59 4.48
CA GLU A 58 2.06 -7.20 4.95
C GLU A 58 2.00 -5.67 4.95
N GLN A 59 0.98 -5.13 4.30
CA GLN A 59 0.76 -3.69 4.28
C GLN A 59 -0.58 -3.35 4.89
N ARG A 60 -0.58 -2.39 5.81
CA ARG A 60 -1.77 -1.83 6.41
C ARG A 60 -1.90 -0.38 5.99
N VAL A 61 -3.05 -0.03 5.44
CA VAL A 61 -3.39 1.33 5.05
C VAL A 61 -4.25 1.93 6.14
N TYR A 62 -3.78 3.01 6.73
CA TYR A 62 -4.46 3.75 7.78
C TYR A 62 -5.01 5.05 7.21
N LEU A 63 -6.24 5.40 7.59
CA LEU A 63 -6.81 6.73 7.39
C LEU A 63 -7.12 7.31 8.77
N LYS A 64 -6.40 8.37 9.15
CA LYS A 64 -6.55 9.03 10.46
C LYS A 64 -6.41 8.07 11.67
N GLY A 65 -5.61 7.01 11.52
CA GLY A 65 -5.34 6.03 12.57
C GLY A 65 -6.17 4.76 12.50
N ASP A 66 -7.26 4.75 11.73
CA ASP A 66 -8.07 3.54 11.52
C ASP A 66 -7.55 2.75 10.33
N ILE A 67 -7.42 1.43 10.47
CA ILE A 67 -7.08 0.54 9.35
C ILE A 67 -8.26 0.51 8.40
N ILE A 68 -8.02 0.90 7.16
CA ILE A 68 -9.01 0.86 6.08
C ILE A 68 -8.73 -0.25 5.07
N GLU A 69 -7.48 -0.71 4.93
CA GLU A 69 -7.09 -1.81 4.05
C GLU A 69 -5.91 -2.62 4.59
N GLU A 70 -5.90 -3.91 4.25
CA GLU A 70 -4.77 -4.81 4.50
C GLU A 70 -4.44 -5.56 3.21
N TRP A 71 -3.16 -5.54 2.82
CA TRP A 71 -2.66 -6.22 1.63
C TRP A 71 -1.53 -7.20 2.00
N PHE A 72 -1.54 -8.35 1.36
CA PHE A 72 -0.58 -9.43 1.60
C PHE A 72 0.08 -9.80 0.27
N PHE A 73 1.41 -9.74 0.23
CA PHE A 73 2.18 -10.05 -0.97
C PHE A 73 3.28 -11.06 -0.64
N ASP A 74 3.40 -12.12 -1.43
CA ASP A 74 4.42 -13.16 -1.27
C ASP A 74 5.40 -13.08 -2.45
N PHE A 75 6.69 -12.88 -2.16
CA PHE A 75 7.76 -12.92 -3.16
C PHE A 75 8.39 -14.31 -3.23
N GLY A 76 8.59 -14.93 -2.06
CA GLY A 76 9.21 -16.24 -1.92
C GLY A 76 10.71 -16.15 -1.66
N PHE A 77 11.48 -17.08 -2.24
CA PHE A 77 12.90 -17.23 -1.94
C PHE A 77 13.74 -16.07 -2.49
N VAL A 78 14.65 -15.53 -1.67
CA VAL A 78 15.63 -14.51 -2.07
C VAL A 78 17.03 -15.07 -1.95
N ILE A 79 17.76 -15.04 -3.07
CA ILE A 79 19.16 -15.45 -3.16
C ILE A 79 20.01 -14.44 -2.35
N PRO A 80 20.98 -14.88 -1.53
CA PRO A 80 21.90 -13.96 -0.87
C PRO A 80 22.69 -13.13 -1.88
N GLN A 81 23.00 -11.88 -1.54
CA GLN A 81 23.70 -10.91 -2.40
C GLN A 81 23.03 -10.66 -3.76
N SER A 82 21.71 -10.80 -3.84
CA SER A 82 20.95 -10.57 -5.08
C SER A 82 20.19 -9.25 -5.07
N THR A 83 19.95 -8.72 -6.27
CA THR A 83 19.04 -7.61 -6.53
C THR A 83 17.86 -8.14 -7.33
N ASN A 84 16.65 -7.84 -6.88
CA ASN A 84 15.41 -8.39 -7.43
C ASN A 84 14.46 -7.25 -7.80
N THR A 85 13.72 -7.46 -8.87
CA THR A 85 12.58 -6.64 -9.27
C THR A 85 11.30 -7.41 -9.01
N TRP A 86 10.43 -6.84 -8.19
CA TRP A 86 9.16 -7.45 -7.82
C TRP A 86 7.99 -6.58 -8.26
N GLN A 87 7.15 -7.16 -9.12
CA GLN A 87 5.91 -6.54 -9.57
C GLN A 87 4.72 -7.10 -8.79
N SER A 88 3.82 -6.22 -8.34
CA SER A 88 2.57 -6.57 -7.67
C SER A 88 1.41 -5.76 -8.27
N LEU A 89 0.22 -6.35 -8.30
CA LEU A 89 -1.01 -5.64 -8.69
C LEU A 89 -1.81 -5.26 -7.44
N ILE A 90 -2.25 -4.01 -7.37
CA ILE A 90 -3.13 -3.49 -6.32
C ILE A 90 -4.44 -3.13 -6.99
N GLU A 91 -5.50 -3.89 -6.71
CA GLU A 91 -6.81 -3.68 -7.32
C GLU A 91 -7.69 -2.79 -6.45
N ALA A 92 -8.38 -1.85 -7.08
CA ALA A 92 -9.47 -1.14 -6.44
C ALA A 92 -10.63 -2.11 -6.24
N ALA A 93 -11.25 -2.05 -5.07
CA ALA A 93 -12.42 -2.83 -4.79
C ALA A 93 -13.67 -2.28 -5.52
N PRO A 94 -14.69 -3.14 -5.75
CA PRO A 94 -15.85 -2.78 -6.55
C PRO A 94 -16.67 -1.63 -5.97
N GLU A 95 -17.28 -0.82 -6.85
CA GLU A 95 -18.00 0.39 -6.40
C GLU A 95 -19.13 0.12 -5.40
N ALA A 96 -19.79 -1.04 -5.52
CA ALA A 96 -20.89 -1.45 -4.65
C ALA A 96 -20.48 -1.69 -3.18
N GLN A 97 -19.19 -1.87 -2.91
CA GLN A 97 -18.65 -2.12 -1.57
C GLN A 97 -18.03 -0.86 -0.94
N MET A 98 -18.08 0.28 -1.63
CA MET A 98 -17.46 1.53 -1.17
C MET A 98 -18.36 2.26 -0.16
N LEU A 99 -17.79 2.73 0.95
CA LEU A 99 -18.54 3.53 1.92
C LEU A 99 -18.84 4.93 1.36
N PRO A 100 -20.07 5.45 1.53
CA PRO A 100 -20.40 6.81 1.13
C PRO A 100 -19.61 7.86 1.94
N ALA A 101 -19.21 8.93 1.24
CA ALA A 101 -18.62 10.19 1.73
C ALA A 101 -18.94 10.59 3.17
N SER A 102 -20.23 10.47 3.46
CA SER A 102 -20.93 11.03 4.60
C SER A 102 -20.59 10.26 5.86
N LEU A 103 -20.35 8.95 5.75
CA LEU A 103 -20.00 8.08 6.88
C LEU A 103 -18.56 8.29 7.37
N LEU A 104 -17.70 8.95 6.58
CA LEU A 104 -16.31 9.24 6.94
C LEU A 104 -16.14 10.61 7.61
N ARG A 105 -17.23 11.38 7.80
CA ARG A 105 -17.23 12.69 8.49
C ARG A 105 -17.81 12.66 9.89
N GLN A 106 -18.58 11.63 10.22
CA GLN A 106 -19.02 11.35 11.59
C GLN A 106 -18.28 10.10 12.05
N ASN A 107 -17.92 10.01 13.33
CA ASN A 107 -17.24 8.88 13.96
C ASN A 107 -18.06 7.58 13.84
N ALA A 108 -18.19 7.03 12.63
CA ALA A 108 -18.85 5.76 12.37
C ALA A 108 -17.80 4.66 12.54
N LEU A 109 -17.93 3.92 13.63
CA LEU A 109 -17.21 2.67 13.88
C LEU A 109 -17.27 1.79 12.62
N LEU A 110 -16.11 1.64 11.96
CA LEU A 110 -15.94 0.69 10.87
C LEU A 110 -16.11 -0.72 11.45
N THR A 111 -17.16 -1.43 11.07
CA THR A 111 -17.36 -2.82 11.48
C THR A 111 -16.51 -3.73 10.57
N TYR A 112 -15.43 -4.25 11.14
CA TYR A 112 -14.53 -5.23 10.54
C TYR A 112 -15.18 -6.62 10.50
N SER A 113 -15.41 -7.15 9.30
CA SER A 113 -15.83 -8.55 9.10
C SER A 113 -14.61 -9.40 8.73
N LYS A 114 -14.21 -10.28 9.65
CA LYS A 114 -12.98 -11.09 9.61
C LYS A 114 -13.02 -12.27 8.62
N THR A 115 -14.13 -12.50 7.91
CA THR A 115 -14.40 -13.79 7.25
C THR A 115 -13.91 -13.92 5.80
N GLU A 116 -13.49 -12.84 5.11
CA GLU A 116 -13.17 -12.95 3.66
C GLU A 116 -11.78 -12.47 3.20
N ARG A 117 -10.87 -12.01 4.08
CA ARG A 117 -9.51 -11.54 3.70
C ARG A 117 -9.48 -10.62 2.46
N LYS A 118 -10.53 -9.83 2.25
CA LYS A 118 -10.61 -8.78 1.24
C LYS A 118 -11.08 -7.53 1.94
N VAL A 119 -10.17 -6.57 2.05
CA VAL A 119 -10.50 -5.24 2.54
C VAL A 119 -10.59 -4.32 1.34
N THR A 120 -11.71 -3.63 1.25
CA THR A 120 -12.24 -3.01 0.05
C THR A 120 -11.82 -1.54 -0.03
N PHE A 121 -11.14 -1.17 -1.12
CA PHE A 121 -10.88 0.20 -1.57
C PHE A 121 -12.11 1.10 -1.45
N CYS A 122 -11.96 2.22 -0.74
CA CYS A 122 -13.03 3.18 -0.51
C CYS A 122 -12.91 4.35 -1.50
N HIS A 123 -13.44 4.20 -2.72
CA HIS A 123 -13.26 5.21 -3.77
C HIS A 123 -14.54 5.75 -4.40
N ARG A 124 -15.45 6.27 -3.58
CA ARG A 124 -16.09 7.55 -3.95
C ARG A 124 -16.63 8.32 -2.76
N SER A 125 -16.04 9.50 -2.60
CA SER A 125 -16.48 10.67 -1.83
C SER A 125 -15.81 10.93 -0.48
N LEU A 126 -14.63 10.39 -0.21
CA LEU A 126 -13.68 11.19 0.56
C LEU A 126 -13.34 12.41 -0.29
N LYS A 127 -13.73 13.62 0.15
CA LYS A 127 -13.25 14.84 -0.52
C LYS A 127 -11.73 14.73 -0.58
N CYS A 128 -11.16 14.85 -1.77
CA CYS A 128 -9.74 14.68 -2.05
C CYS A 128 -8.82 15.47 -1.08
N ASP A 129 -9.33 16.57 -0.53
CA ASP A 129 -8.62 17.42 0.44
C ASP A 129 -8.51 16.79 1.84
N SER A 130 -9.37 15.83 2.18
CA SER A 130 -9.39 15.17 3.49
C SER A 130 -8.49 13.93 3.60
N CYS A 131 -8.03 13.36 2.47
CA CYS A 131 -7.13 12.19 2.48
C CYS A 131 -5.65 12.57 2.40
N SER A 132 -5.33 13.67 1.72
CA SER A 132 -3.94 14.09 1.51
C SER A 132 -3.28 14.38 2.87
N GLY A 133 -2.19 13.68 3.17
CA GLY A 133 -1.49 13.77 4.44
C GLY A 133 -2.12 12.98 5.59
N ASN A 134 -3.29 12.37 5.39
CA ASN A 134 -3.98 11.58 6.42
C ASN A 134 -3.93 10.06 6.17
N VAL A 135 -3.43 9.65 5.00
CA VAL A 135 -3.19 8.25 4.67
C VAL A 135 -1.76 7.88 5.04
N VAL A 136 -1.61 6.80 5.81
CA VAL A 136 -0.31 6.20 6.15
C VAL A 136 -0.33 4.74 5.71
N ILE A 137 0.69 4.32 4.98
CA ILE A 137 0.91 2.92 4.64
C ILE A 137 2.03 2.40 5.51
N GLU A 138 1.70 1.48 6.40
CA GLU A 138 2.68 0.70 7.15
C GLU A 138 3.01 -0.56 6.35
N THR A 139 4.30 -0.85 6.19
CA THR A 139 4.78 -2.04 5.49
C THR A 139 5.64 -2.85 6.45
N SER A 140 5.23 -4.08 6.72
CA SER A 140 6.00 -5.05 7.50
C SER A 140 6.59 -6.10 6.57
N PHE A 141 7.89 -6.32 6.72
CA PHE A 141 8.71 -7.22 5.90
C PHE A 141 9.00 -8.49 6.69
N TYR A 142 8.77 -9.67 6.11
CA TYR A 142 8.96 -10.94 6.82
C TYR A 142 9.83 -11.93 6.04
N ASP A 143 10.58 -12.76 6.77
CA ASP A 143 11.04 -14.09 6.31
C ASP A 143 10.17 -15.15 6.97
N ASP A 144 9.24 -15.73 6.23
CA ASP A 144 8.19 -16.60 6.76
C ASP A 144 7.44 -15.93 7.93
N ASN A 145 7.65 -16.36 9.18
CA ASN A 145 7.00 -15.75 10.36
C ASN A 145 7.88 -14.73 11.09
N LEU A 146 9.15 -14.58 10.70
CA LEU A 146 10.08 -13.65 11.32
C LEU A 146 9.88 -12.24 10.76
N LEU A 147 9.48 -11.30 11.61
CA LEU A 147 9.45 -9.87 11.25
C LEU A 147 10.88 -9.36 11.13
N VAL A 148 11.22 -8.85 9.94
CA VAL A 148 12.54 -8.29 9.61
C VAL A 148 12.59 -6.80 9.88
N SER A 149 11.59 -6.06 9.40
CA SER A 149 11.47 -4.62 9.62
C SER A 149 10.03 -4.14 9.40
N THR A 150 9.74 -2.95 9.91
CA THR A 150 8.50 -2.23 9.62
C THR A 150 8.85 -0.80 9.23
N SER A 151 8.28 -0.32 8.13
CA SER A 151 8.40 1.07 7.67
C SER A 151 7.03 1.72 7.51
N GLN A 152 7.01 3.05 7.52
CA GLN A 152 5.78 3.83 7.39
C GLN A 152 5.96 4.93 6.34
N ILE A 153 4.96 5.09 5.48
CA ILE A 153 4.94 6.09 4.42
C ILE A 153 3.63 6.89 4.50
N ARG A 154 3.72 8.19 4.73
CA ARG A 154 2.59 9.11 4.63
C ARG A 154 2.39 9.55 3.18
N ILE A 155 1.15 9.45 2.72
CA ILE A 155 0.77 9.73 1.33
C ILE A 155 0.14 11.12 1.23
N PHE A 156 0.66 11.92 0.31
CA PHE A 156 0.11 13.22 -0.07
C PHE A 156 -0.38 13.12 -1.52
N TYR A 157 -1.68 13.27 -1.71
CA TYR A 157 -2.28 13.34 -3.05
C TYR A 157 -2.17 14.77 -3.58
N VAL A 158 -1.41 14.95 -4.66
CA VAL A 158 -1.14 16.24 -5.31
C VAL A 158 -1.84 16.39 -6.65
#